data_AF-A0A958HRS5-F1
#
_entry.id   AF-A0A958HRS5-F1
#
_cell.length_a   1.000
_cell.length_b   1.000
_cell.length_c   1.000
_cell.angle_alpha   90.00
_cell.angle_beta   90.00
_cell.angle_gamma   90.00
#
_symmetry.space_group_name_H-M   'P 1'
#
loop_
_entity.id
_entity.type
_entity.pdbx_description
1 polymer ?
#
loop_
_entity_poly.entity_id
_entity_poly.type
_entity_poly.pdbx_seq_one_letter_code
_entity_poly.pdbx_strand_id
1 'polypeptide(L)'
;MITGELKSRIDKLWEEFWTGGIANPLTVIEQISFLMFARMLDITESRNEKRAARTRKPFRRIFNDDQQPLRWSSFKQLGAQDMLPAVRDQVFPHFKTIIEMDTQEGAQKTTFKEYFKDAQLMIQKPSLLVS
;
A
#
# COMPACT_ATOMS: atom_id res chain seq x y z
N MET A 1 26.58 -3.46 1.47
CA MET A 1 26.76 -3.01 2.87
C MET A 1 25.63 -2.05 3.21
N ILE A 2 24.90 -2.30 4.29
CA ILE A 2 23.92 -1.35 4.83
C ILE A 2 24.73 -0.20 5.47
N THR A 3 24.48 1.04 5.07
CA THR A 3 25.14 2.21 5.65
C THR A 3 24.62 2.45 7.08
N GLY A 4 25.44 3.07 7.96
CA GLY A 4 25.02 3.37 9.33
C GLY A 4 23.74 4.20 9.42
N GLU A 5 23.52 5.09 8.44
CA GLU A 5 22.31 5.91 8.35
C GLU A 5 21.05 5.09 8.01
N LEU A 6 21.16 4.13 7.08
CA LEU A 6 20.04 3.26 6.74
C LEU A 6 19.66 2.35 7.91
N LYS A 7 20.65 1.83 8.64
CA LYS A 7 20.41 1.06 9.86
C LYS A 7 19.66 1.89 10.90
N SER A 8 20.11 3.13 11.16
CA SER A 8 19.45 4.03 12.12
C SER A 8 18.00 4.34 11.74
N ARG A 9 17.69 4.52 10.45
CA ARG A 9 16.31 4.73 9.98
C ARG A 9 15.43 3.49 10.21
N ILE A 10 15.99 2.30 9.97
CA ILE A 10 15.29 1.04 10.23
C ILE A 10 15.02 0.88 11.73
N ASP A 11 16.03 1.12 12.59
CA ASP A 11 15.90 1.01 14.05
C ASP A 11 14.83 1.99 14.61
N LYS A 12 14.76 3.22 14.09
CA LYS A 12 13.70 4.17 14.46
C LYS A 12 12.31 3.68 14.07
N LEU A 13 12.18 3.15 12.85
CA LEU A 13 10.91 2.60 12.38
C LEU A 13 10.47 1.43 13.28
N TRP A 14 11.40 0.57 13.68
CA TRP A 14 11.13 -0.49 14.66
C TRP A 14 10.60 0.04 16.00
N GLU A 15 11.23 1.09 16.54
CA GLU A 15 10.81 1.71 17.81
C GLU A 15 9.42 2.36 17.71
N GLU A 16 9.11 3.01 16.60
CA GLU A 16 7.78 3.59 16.34
C GLU A 16 6.69 2.50 16.30
N PHE A 17 6.92 1.39 15.59
CA PHE A 17 5.96 0.29 15.55
C PHE A 17 5.81 -0.41 16.91
N TRP A 18 6.90 -0.57 17.66
CA TRP A 18 6.87 -1.11 19.02
C TRP A 18 6.03 -0.23 19.96
N THR A 19 6.26 1.08 19.98
CA THR A 19 5.49 2.05 20.79
C THR A 19 4.05 2.21 20.32
N GLY A 20 3.74 1.85 19.09
CA GLY A 20 2.38 1.78 18.54
C GLY A 20 1.63 0.49 18.82
N GLY A 21 2.23 -0.46 19.57
CA GLY A 21 1.58 -1.69 20.01
C GLY A 21 1.80 -2.90 19.09
N ILE A 22 2.66 -2.79 18.07
CA ILE A 22 3.03 -3.91 17.19
C ILE A 22 4.41 -4.41 17.60
N ALA A 23 4.42 -5.39 18.50
CA ALA A 23 5.65 -5.99 19.02
C ALA A 23 6.26 -7.08 18.12
N ASN A 24 5.42 -7.75 17.31
CA ASN A 24 5.88 -8.86 16.47
C ASN A 24 6.57 -8.34 15.21
N PRO A 25 7.86 -8.66 14.99
CA PRO A 25 8.60 -8.16 13.84
C PRO A 25 8.11 -8.67 12.49
N LEU A 26 7.54 -9.88 12.45
CA LEU A 26 6.94 -10.38 11.22
C LEU A 26 5.75 -9.51 10.80
N THR A 27 4.92 -9.11 11.77
CA THR A 27 3.77 -8.22 11.53
C THR A 27 4.23 -6.85 11.04
N VAL A 28 5.29 -6.27 11.62
CA VAL A 28 5.84 -4.99 11.13
C VAL A 28 6.25 -5.08 9.66
N ILE A 29 6.96 -6.15 9.29
CA ILE A 29 7.38 -6.38 7.90
C ILE A 29 6.17 -6.51 6.96
N GLU A 30 5.12 -7.22 7.37
CA GLU A 30 3.87 -7.31 6.61
C GLU A 30 3.22 -5.95 6.41
N GLN A 31 3.06 -5.15 7.47
CA GLN A 31 2.43 -3.84 7.39
C GLN A 31 3.21 -2.89 6.46
N ILE A 32 4.54 -2.87 6.56
CA ILE A 32 5.39 -2.11 5.63
C ILE A 32 5.21 -2.61 4.20
N SER A 33 5.19 -3.92 3.99
CA SER A 33 5.02 -4.52 2.67
C SER A 33 3.67 -4.14 2.04
N PHE A 34 2.60 -4.06 2.83
CA PHE A 34 1.29 -3.60 2.36
C PHE A 34 1.31 -2.13 1.92
N LEU A 35 1.95 -1.26 2.71
CA LEU A 35 2.10 0.16 2.34
C LEU A 35 2.98 0.34 1.09
N MET A 36 4.03 -0.46 0.95
CA MET A 36 4.88 -0.48 -0.24
C MET A 36 4.11 -0.95 -1.48
N PHE A 37 3.23 -1.94 -1.33
CA PHE A 37 2.35 -2.38 -2.40
C PHE A 37 1.36 -1.29 -2.83
N ALA A 38 0.74 -0.59 -1.88
CA ALA A 38 -0.12 0.56 -2.14
C ALA A 38 0.57 1.61 -3.03
N ARG A 39 1.82 1.94 -2.66
CA ARG A 39 2.66 2.87 -3.42
C ARG A 39 3.02 2.34 -4.80
N MET A 40 3.32 1.04 -4.92
CA MET A 40 3.64 0.41 -6.21
C MET A 40 2.46 0.48 -7.18
N LEU A 41 1.23 0.25 -6.72
CA LEU A 41 0.03 0.37 -7.53
C LEU A 41 -0.16 1.80 -8.04
N ASP A 42 -0.01 2.81 -7.17
CA ASP A 42 -0.15 4.22 -7.55
C ASP A 42 0.91 4.68 -8.57
N ILE A 43 2.16 4.23 -8.41
CA ILE A 43 3.24 4.49 -9.39
C ILE A 43 2.91 3.84 -10.73
N THR A 44 2.37 2.61 -10.71
CA THR A 44 2.01 1.87 -11.93
C THR A 44 0.86 2.55 -12.68
N GLU A 45 -0.18 2.98 -11.96
CA GLU A 45 -1.29 3.74 -12.53
C GLU A 45 -0.79 5.05 -13.15
N SER A 46 -0.01 5.84 -12.41
CA SER A 46 0.58 7.10 -12.89
C SER A 46 1.43 6.91 -14.15
N ARG A 47 2.17 5.80 -14.23
CA ARG A 47 2.98 5.45 -15.40
C ARG A 47 2.08 5.11 -16.60
N ASN A 48 1.01 4.36 -16.38
CA ASN A 48 0.08 3.97 -17.42
C ASN A 48 -0.72 5.18 -17.95
N GLU A 49 -1.18 6.07 -17.07
CA GLU A 49 -1.82 7.35 -17.42
C GLU A 49 -0.93 8.20 -18.33
N LYS A 50 0.33 8.42 -17.94
CA LYS A 50 1.31 9.16 -18.74
C LYS A 50 1.56 8.50 -20.09
N ARG A 51 1.62 7.16 -20.14
CA ARG A 51 1.78 6.42 -21.38
C ARG A 51 0.57 6.56 -22.29
N ALA A 52 -0.64 6.46 -21.75
CA ALA A 52 -1.90 6.60 -22.48
C ALA A 52 -2.07 8.02 -23.02
N ALA A 53 -1.72 9.05 -22.24
CA ALA A 53 -1.72 10.44 -22.70
C ALA A 53 -0.80 10.65 -23.92
N ARG A 54 0.35 9.96 -23.96
CA ARG A 54 1.29 10.02 -25.09
C ARG A 54 0.86 9.18 -26.30
N THR A 55 0.34 7.98 -26.09
CA THR A 55 0.02 7.04 -27.18
C THR A 55 -1.42 7.14 -27.68
N ARG A 56 -2.29 7.85 -26.94
CA ARG A 56 -3.75 7.89 -27.11
C ARG A 56 -4.41 6.50 -27.14
N LYS A 57 -3.73 5.48 -26.61
CA LYS A 57 -4.29 4.14 -26.47
C LYS A 57 -4.95 4.00 -25.11
N PRO A 58 -6.13 3.36 -25.02
CA PRO A 58 -6.72 3.04 -23.73
C PRO A 58 -5.78 2.11 -22.97
N PHE A 59 -5.74 2.25 -21.65
CA PHE A 59 -5.05 1.36 -20.73
C PHE A 59 -6.05 0.84 -19.71
N ARG A 60 -5.77 -0.34 -19.15
CA ARG A 60 -6.54 -0.87 -18.04
C ARG A 60 -6.17 -0.09 -16.77
N ARG A 61 -7.14 0.60 -16.21
CA ARG A 61 -6.98 1.32 -14.94
C ARG A 61 -6.97 0.34 -13.78
N ILE A 62 -6.05 0.56 -12.85
CA ILE A 62 -6.04 -0.10 -11.55
C ILE A 62 -7.08 0.58 -10.65
N PHE A 63 -7.19 1.91 -10.74
CA PHE A 63 -8.14 2.71 -9.97
C PHE A 63 -9.15 3.36 -10.91
N ASN A 64 -10.44 3.06 -10.72
CA ASN A 64 -11.50 3.76 -11.44
C ASN A 64 -11.63 5.23 -10.99
N ASP A 65 -12.47 6.01 -11.65
CA ASP A 65 -12.66 7.44 -11.33
C ASP A 65 -13.19 7.66 -9.90
N ASP A 66 -14.03 6.76 -9.41
CA ASP A 66 -14.55 6.72 -8.04
C ASP A 66 -13.51 6.26 -7.00
N GLN A 67 -12.44 5.61 -7.44
CA GLN A 67 -11.40 5.01 -6.59
C GLN A 67 -10.11 5.83 -6.52
N GLN A 68 -10.07 7.01 -7.16
CA GLN A 68 -8.92 7.93 -7.08
C GLN A 68 -8.53 8.34 -5.64
N PRO A 69 -9.47 8.44 -4.66
CA PRO A 69 -9.10 8.69 -3.26
C PRO A 69 -8.29 7.55 -2.61
N LEU A 70 -8.35 6.33 -3.16
CA LEU A 70 -7.65 5.15 -2.63
C LEU A 70 -6.17 5.10 -3.02
N ARG A 71 -5.73 6.01 -3.90
CA ARG A 71 -4.33 6.08 -4.35
C ARG A 71 -3.44 6.59 -3.24
N TRP A 72 -2.22 6.03 -3.17
CA TRP A 72 -1.19 6.46 -2.21
C TRP A 72 -0.96 7.97 -2.25
N SER A 73 -0.85 8.55 -3.45
CA SER A 73 -0.72 10.00 -3.66
C SER A 73 -1.87 10.83 -3.08
N SER A 74 -3.08 10.28 -3.01
CA SER A 74 -4.27 10.93 -2.44
C SER A 74 -4.32 10.79 -0.93
N PHE A 75 -4.37 9.55 -0.41
CA PHE A 75 -4.60 9.36 1.02
C PHE A 75 -3.41 9.78 1.88
N LYS A 76 -2.17 9.81 1.34
CA LYS A 76 -1.00 10.31 2.07
C LYS A 76 -1.13 11.78 2.48
N GLN A 77 -1.98 12.55 1.79
CA GLN A 77 -2.23 13.95 2.10
C GLN A 77 -3.24 14.13 3.25
N LEU A 78 -3.92 13.06 3.65
CA LEU A 78 -4.88 13.09 4.76
C LEU A 78 -4.15 13.21 6.10
N GLY A 79 -4.82 13.82 7.07
CA GLY A 79 -4.37 13.81 8.45
C GLY A 79 -4.42 12.39 9.03
N ALA A 80 -3.65 12.15 10.09
CA ALA A 80 -3.54 10.84 10.74
C ALA A 80 -4.91 10.19 11.01
N GLN A 81 -5.82 10.97 11.59
CA GLN A 81 -7.15 10.52 12.02
C GLN A 81 -8.03 10.05 10.85
N ASP A 82 -7.89 10.66 9.67
CA ASP A 82 -8.68 10.32 8.48
C ASP A 82 -7.97 9.26 7.63
N MET A 83 -6.63 9.25 7.63
CA MET A 83 -5.84 8.30 6.88
C MET A 83 -6.03 6.87 7.41
N LEU A 84 -6.07 6.68 8.73
CA LEU A 84 -6.21 5.35 9.32
C LEU A 84 -7.49 4.61 8.87
N PRO A 85 -8.71 5.17 9.01
CA PRO A 85 -9.92 4.52 8.52
C PRO A 85 -9.94 4.42 7.00
N ALA A 86 -9.42 5.40 6.25
CA ALA A 86 -9.35 5.31 4.79
C ALA A 86 -8.50 4.11 4.32
N VAL A 87 -7.32 3.92 4.94
CA VAL A 87 -6.43 2.81 4.60
C VAL A 87 -7.04 1.48 5.04
N ARG A 88 -7.54 1.39 6.29
CA ARG A 88 -8.12 0.16 6.84
C ARG A 88 -9.37 -0.29 6.09
N ASP A 89 -10.31 0.63 5.88
CA ASP A 89 -11.68 0.30 5.48
C ASP A 89 -11.92 0.41 3.98
N GLN A 90 -11.03 1.08 3.23
CA GLN A 90 -11.20 1.29 1.79
C GLN A 90 -10.03 0.74 0.98
N VAL A 91 -8.79 1.07 1.35
CA VAL A 91 -7.59 0.65 0.58
C VAL A 91 -7.34 -0.86 0.69
N PHE A 92 -7.43 -1.44 1.88
CA PHE A 92 -7.21 -2.89 2.06
C PHE A 92 -8.26 -3.76 1.35
N PRO A 93 -9.58 -3.47 1.43
CA PRO A 93 -10.57 -4.17 0.62
C PRO A 93 -10.30 -4.06 -0.89
N HIS A 94 -9.87 -2.88 -1.36
CA HIS A 94 -9.54 -2.69 -2.76
C HIS A 94 -8.37 -3.57 -3.22
N PHE A 95 -7.35 -3.81 -2.39
CA PHE A 95 -6.28 -4.75 -2.73
C PHE A 95 -6.78 -6.17 -3.01
N LYS A 96 -7.77 -6.64 -2.24
CA LYS A 96 -8.39 -7.95 -2.47
C LYS A 96 -9.06 -8.00 -3.85
N THR A 97 -9.82 -6.95 -4.20
CA THR A 97 -10.47 -6.84 -5.52
C THR A 97 -9.45 -6.85 -6.66
N ILE A 98 -8.36 -6.09 -6.55
CA ILE A 98 -7.31 -6.04 -7.59
C ILE A 98 -6.67 -7.41 -7.80
N ILE A 99 -6.34 -8.11 -6.71
CA ILE A 99 -5.72 -9.43 -6.74
C ILE A 99 -6.67 -10.49 -7.33
N GLU A 100 -7.96 -10.41 -7.01
CA GLU A 100 -8.98 -11.29 -7.59
C GLU A 100 -9.12 -11.08 -9.09
N MET A 101 -9.14 -9.82 -9.55
CA MET A 101 -9.18 -9.48 -10.97
C MET A 101 -7.95 -9.99 -11.73
N ASP A 102 -6.75 -9.88 -11.15
CA ASP A 102 -5.51 -10.34 -11.79
C ASP A 102 -5.43 -11.88 -11.84
N THR A 103 -6.08 -12.58 -10.91
CA THR A 103 -6.13 -14.05 -10.91
C THR A 103 -6.95 -14.62 -12.08
N GLN A 104 -8.01 -13.93 -12.52
CA GLN A 104 -8.94 -14.46 -13.52
C GLN A 104 -8.38 -14.45 -14.95
N GLU A 105 -7.40 -13.60 -15.25
CA GLU A 105 -6.94 -13.38 -16.63
C GLU A 105 -5.69 -14.17 -17.03
N GLY A 106 -5.23 -15.12 -16.22
CA GLY A 106 -4.04 -15.90 -16.55
C GLY A 106 -2.74 -15.08 -16.59
N ALA A 107 -2.80 -13.81 -16.15
CA ALA A 107 -1.64 -13.07 -15.71
C ALA A 107 -1.02 -13.84 -14.54
N GLN A 108 0.32 -13.93 -14.54
CA GLN A 108 1.14 -14.68 -13.59
C GLN A 108 0.47 -14.78 -12.22
N LYS A 109 0.25 -16.00 -11.70
CA LYS A 109 -0.13 -16.26 -10.30
C LYS A 109 0.54 -15.19 -9.42
N THR A 110 -0.19 -14.15 -9.05
CA THR A 110 0.41 -13.07 -8.29
C THR A 110 0.71 -13.68 -6.94
N THR A 111 1.98 -13.91 -6.63
CA THR A 111 2.45 -14.44 -5.35
C THR A 111 1.78 -13.72 -4.18
N PHE A 112 1.44 -12.44 -4.38
CA PHE A 112 0.67 -11.59 -3.49
C PHE A 112 -0.70 -12.14 -3.06
N LYS A 113 -1.38 -12.99 -3.84
CA LYS A 113 -2.72 -13.49 -3.49
C LYS A 113 -2.75 -14.25 -2.17
N GLU A 114 -1.75 -15.09 -1.93
CA GLU A 114 -1.66 -15.86 -0.69
C GLU A 114 -1.34 -14.95 0.49
N TYR A 115 -0.48 -13.95 0.29
CA TYR A 115 -0.10 -13.00 1.35
C TYR A 115 -1.19 -11.97 1.68
N PHE A 116 -2.04 -11.59 0.71
CA PHE A 116 -3.07 -10.58 0.91
C PHE A 116 -4.46 -11.14 1.24
N LYS A 117 -4.67 -12.45 1.11
CA LYS A 117 -5.95 -13.11 1.43
C LYS A 117 -6.44 -12.75 2.83
N ASP A 118 -5.51 -12.81 3.79
CA ASP A 118 -5.75 -12.54 5.21
C ASP A 118 -5.17 -11.19 5.65
N ALA A 119 -4.81 -10.30 4.70
CA ALA A 119 -4.28 -9.00 5.02
C ALA A 119 -5.30 -8.16 5.80
N GLN A 120 -4.86 -7.70 6.97
CA GLN A 120 -5.54 -6.74 7.81
C GLN A 120 -4.56 -5.65 8.25
N LEU A 121 -5.03 -4.42 8.31
CA LEU A 121 -4.24 -3.33 8.85
C LEU A 121 -4.17 -3.50 10.38
N MET A 122 -2.98 -3.82 10.88
CA MET A 122 -2.74 -4.00 12.32
C MET A 122 -2.35 -2.70 13.02
N ILE A 123 -2.04 -1.65 12.24
CA ILE A 123 -1.72 -0.33 12.77
C ILE A 123 -2.97 0.25 13.44
N GLN A 124 -2.92 0.44 14.76
CA GLN A 124 -4.01 1.04 15.54
C GLN A 124 -3.80 2.53 15.80
N LYS A 125 -2.53 2.98 15.79
CA LYS A 125 -2.18 4.35 16.13
C LYS A 125 -2.05 5.19 14.85
N PRO A 126 -2.92 6.21 14.66
CA PRO A 126 -2.90 7.05 13.46
C PRO A 126 -1.55 7.72 13.19
N SER A 127 -0.82 8.10 14.24
CA SER A 127 0.47 8.80 14.12
C SER A 127 1.53 8.01 13.36
N LEU A 128 1.43 6.67 13.34
CA LEU A 128 2.39 5.83 12.62
C LEU A 128 2.28 5.94 11.09
N LEU A 129 1.17 6.46 10.57
CA LEU A 129 0.96 6.60 9.14
C LEU A 129 1.47 7.93 8.58
N VAL A 130 1.80 8.89 9.45
CA VAL A 130 2.13 10.28 9.07
C VAL A 130 3.54 10.70 9.51
N SER A 131 4.28 9.79 10.15
CA SER A 131 5.68 9.97 10.58
C SER A 131 6.62 10.19 9.38
#